data_AF-A0A1F9CXD3-F1
#
_entry.id   AF-A0A1F9CXD3-F1
#
_cell.length_a   1.000
_cell.length_b   1.000
_cell.length_c   1.000
_cell.angle_alpha   90.00
_cell.angle_beta   90.00
_cell.angle_gamma   90.00
#
_symmetry.space_group_name_H-M   'P 1'
#
loop_
_entity.id
_entity.type
_entity.pdbx_description
1 polymer ?
#
loop_
_entity_poly.entity_id
_entity_poly.type
_entity_poly.pdbx_seq_one_letter_code
_entity_poly.pdbx_strand_id
1 'polypeptide(L)'
;MPRDIPVGNGILLVTFDHDYCLRDIYYPFIGKENHTEGHKFRLGVWVGGKFDWVKRDWGLRLDYAYEMLMTQVTASKDPLEVSLHCHDMVDYRENIYIKKIILKNLVNRDRAGPLVVVVSF
;
A
#
# COMPACT_ATOMS: atom_id res chain seq x y z
N MET A 1 -11.32 -11.41 7.47
CA MET A 1 -10.44 -10.41 8.12
C MET A 1 -11.03 -9.03 7.90
N PRO A 2 -11.00 -8.14 8.92
CA PRO A 2 -11.43 -6.75 8.78
C PRO A 2 -10.70 -6.03 7.64
N ARG A 3 -11.37 -5.03 7.04
CA ARG A 3 -10.80 -4.15 6.02
C ARG A 3 -10.67 -2.76 6.64
N ASP A 4 -9.44 -2.34 6.92
CA ASP A 4 -9.20 -1.20 7.82
C ASP A 4 -9.32 0.16 7.11
N ILE A 5 -8.73 0.26 5.93
CA ILE A 5 -8.55 1.52 5.20
C ILE A 5 -9.08 1.47 3.76
N PRO A 6 -10.35 1.05 3.52
CA PRO A 6 -10.92 1.00 2.18
C PRO A 6 -11.00 2.39 1.50
N VAL A 7 -10.72 2.44 0.20
CA VAL A 7 -10.88 3.66 -0.62
C VAL A 7 -11.77 3.37 -1.83
N GLY A 8 -12.67 4.30 -2.14
CA GLY A 8 -13.63 4.12 -3.24
C GLY A 8 -14.45 5.36 -3.55
N ASN A 9 -15.20 5.31 -4.66
CA ASN A 9 -16.03 6.40 -5.17
C ASN A 9 -17.51 6.00 -5.38
N GLY A 10 -17.93 4.86 -4.81
CA GLY A 10 -19.28 4.30 -4.99
C GLY A 10 -19.43 3.34 -6.17
N ILE A 11 -18.45 3.29 -7.08
CA ILE A 11 -18.43 2.36 -8.23
C ILE A 11 -17.21 1.44 -8.13
N LEU A 12 -16.02 2.03 -7.93
CA LEU A 12 -14.77 1.31 -7.65
C LEU A 12 -14.50 1.32 -6.14
N LEU A 13 -14.20 0.16 -5.57
CA LEU A 13 -13.76 0.01 -4.18
C LEU A 13 -12.49 -0.83 -4.13
N VAL A 14 -11.45 -0.29 -3.49
CA VAL A 14 -10.20 -0.99 -3.19
C VAL A 14 -10.06 -1.11 -1.67
N THR A 15 -9.69 -2.29 -1.20
CA THR A 15 -9.62 -2.58 0.24
C THR A 15 -8.31 -3.22 0.63
N PHE A 16 -7.92 -3.04 1.90
CA PHE A 16 -6.66 -3.54 2.45
C PHE A 16 -6.88 -4.34 3.73
N ASP A 17 -6.00 -5.29 4.03
CA ASP A 17 -5.94 -5.94 5.34
C ASP A 17 -4.94 -5.25 6.29
N HIS A 18 -4.88 -5.72 7.53
CA HIS A 18 -3.97 -5.22 8.58
C HIS A 18 -2.48 -5.34 8.22
N ASP A 19 -2.11 -6.15 7.22
CA ASP A 19 -0.74 -6.27 6.74
C ASP A 19 -0.47 -5.32 5.55
N TYR A 20 -1.39 -4.38 5.29
CA TYR A 20 -1.37 -3.45 4.17
C TYR A 20 -1.31 -4.14 2.79
N CYS A 21 -1.82 -5.37 2.70
CA CYS A 21 -2.01 -6.03 1.42
C CYS A 21 -3.32 -5.55 0.80
N LEU A 22 -3.33 -5.22 -0.49
CA LEU A 22 -4.57 -4.99 -1.22
C LEU A 22 -5.29 -6.33 -1.39
N ARG A 23 -6.57 -6.35 -1.04
CA ARG A 23 -7.33 -7.58 -0.85
C ARG A 23 -8.49 -7.75 -1.80
N ASP A 24 -9.30 -6.71 -1.99
CA ASP A 24 -10.38 -6.74 -2.97
C ASP A 24 -10.34 -5.48 -3.83
N ILE A 25 -10.70 -5.66 -5.09
CA ILE A 25 -11.00 -4.61 -6.06
C ILE A 25 -12.40 -4.94 -6.57
N TYR A 26 -13.40 -4.19 -6.12
CA TYR A 26 -14.76 -4.32 -6.61
C TYR A 26 -15.06 -3.30 -7.70
N TYR A 27 -15.54 -3.78 -8.85
CA TYR A 27 -15.95 -2.96 -9.98
C TYR A 27 -16.77 -3.80 -10.98
N PRO A 28 -17.83 -3.31 -11.62
CA PRO A 28 -18.41 -1.97 -11.49
C PRO A 28 -19.41 -1.84 -10.33
N PHE A 29 -19.66 -2.92 -9.58
CA PHE A 29 -20.57 -2.89 -8.43
C PHE A 29 -19.87 -3.34 -7.16
N ILE A 30 -19.90 -2.47 -6.15
CA ILE A 30 -19.35 -2.77 -4.83
C ILE A 30 -20.05 -4.00 -4.24
N GLY A 31 -19.26 -5.00 -3.83
CA GLY A 31 -19.73 -6.23 -3.21
C GLY A 31 -20.14 -7.35 -4.18
N LYS A 32 -20.05 -7.15 -5.50
CA LYS A 32 -20.32 -8.18 -6.50
C LYS A 32 -19.04 -8.70 -7.15
N GLU A 33 -18.61 -8.09 -8.25
CA GLU A 33 -17.46 -8.56 -9.03
C GLU A 33 -16.15 -8.17 -8.32
N ASN A 34 -15.50 -9.13 -7.68
CA ASN A 34 -14.19 -8.94 -7.05
C ASN A 34 -13.07 -9.40 -7.99
N HIS A 35 -12.30 -8.45 -8.53
CA HIS A 35 -11.24 -8.68 -9.50
C HIS A 35 -9.95 -9.26 -8.92
N THR A 36 -9.86 -9.40 -7.60
CA THR A 36 -8.73 -10.09 -6.98
C THR A 36 -8.96 -11.59 -6.85
N GLU A 37 -10.19 -12.07 -7.05
CA GLU A 37 -10.60 -13.47 -6.84
C GLU A 37 -10.14 -14.04 -5.46
N GLY A 38 -10.03 -13.16 -4.46
CA GLY A 38 -9.57 -13.51 -3.10
C GLY A 38 -8.05 -13.55 -2.92
N HIS A 39 -7.27 -13.40 -3.99
CA HIS A 39 -5.83 -13.20 -3.94
C HIS A 39 -5.48 -11.85 -3.30
N LYS A 40 -4.23 -11.76 -2.79
CA LYS A 40 -3.73 -10.54 -2.16
C LYS A 40 -2.53 -9.99 -2.90
N PHE A 41 -2.53 -8.69 -3.10
CA PHE A 41 -1.47 -7.93 -3.74
C PHE A 41 -0.62 -7.32 -2.63
N ARG A 42 0.68 -7.62 -2.65
CA ARG A 42 1.63 -7.24 -1.62
C ARG A 42 2.51 -6.10 -2.10
N LEU A 43 2.88 -5.25 -1.16
CA LEU A 43 3.93 -4.25 -1.35
C LEU A 43 5.22 -4.78 -0.73
N GLY A 44 6.34 -4.69 -1.44
CA GLY A 44 7.65 -5.13 -0.99
C GLY A 44 8.73 -4.13 -1.36
N VAL A 45 9.88 -4.30 -0.73
CA VAL A 45 11.04 -3.44 -0.94
C VAL A 45 12.28 -4.30 -1.15
N TRP A 46 13.06 -3.98 -2.18
CA TRP A 46 14.36 -4.59 -2.46
C TRP A 46 15.46 -3.54 -2.28
N VAL A 47 16.42 -3.82 -1.40
CA VAL A 47 17.53 -2.91 -1.07
C VAL A 47 18.81 -3.70 -0.85
N GLY A 48 19.86 -3.38 -1.61
CA GLY A 48 21.20 -3.92 -1.38
C GLY A 48 21.26 -5.45 -1.36
N GLY A 49 20.50 -6.11 -2.24
CA GLY A 49 20.44 -7.58 -2.35
C GLY A 49 19.54 -8.26 -1.32
N LYS A 50 18.84 -7.50 -0.47
CA LYS A 50 17.84 -8.02 0.47
C LYS A 50 16.44 -7.61 0.03
N PHE A 51 15.50 -8.52 0.16
CA PHE A 51 14.09 -8.31 -0.12
C PHE A 51 13.24 -8.58 1.12
N ASP A 52 12.22 -7.77 1.33
CA ASP A 52 11.17 -8.08 2.30
C ASP A 52 9.82 -7.54 1.85
N TRP A 53 8.77 -8.26 2.21
CA TRP A 53 7.38 -7.83 2.05
C TRP A 53 6.99 -6.91 3.21
N VAL A 54 6.32 -5.81 2.90
CA VAL A 54 5.67 -4.95 3.89
C VAL A 54 4.55 -5.75 4.55
N LYS A 55 4.57 -5.78 5.89
CA LYS A 55 3.62 -6.48 6.76
C LYS A 55 3.76 -5.91 8.18
N ARG A 56 3.01 -6.43 9.14
CA ARG A 56 2.96 -5.90 10.53
C ARG A 56 4.30 -5.69 11.24
N ASP A 57 5.35 -6.43 10.89
CA ASP A 57 6.70 -6.27 11.47
C ASP A 57 7.50 -5.08 10.90
N TRP A 58 6.88 -4.24 10.07
CA TRP A 58 7.40 -2.97 9.57
C TRP A 58 6.93 -1.76 10.41
N GLY A 59 6.44 -1.95 11.63
CA GLY A 59 5.91 -0.83 12.43
C GLY A 59 4.79 -0.08 11.69
N LEU A 60 3.87 -0.84 11.07
CA LEU A 60 2.81 -0.29 10.23
C LEU A 60 1.86 0.62 11.03
N ARG A 61 1.52 1.75 10.43
CA ARG A 61 0.42 2.62 10.84
C ARG A 61 -0.51 2.85 9.66
N LEU A 62 -1.77 2.48 9.82
CA LEU A 62 -2.80 2.54 8.80
C LEU A 62 -3.83 3.61 9.18
N ASP A 63 -3.76 4.78 8.56
CA ASP A 63 -4.67 5.89 8.82
C ASP A 63 -5.25 6.45 7.52
N TYR A 64 -6.14 7.44 7.66
CA TYR A 64 -6.49 8.38 6.59
C TYR A 64 -5.77 9.71 6.79
N ALA A 65 -5.48 10.40 5.68
CA ALA A 65 -5.01 11.77 5.76
C ALA A 65 -6.11 12.68 6.32
N TYR A 66 -5.73 13.68 7.12
CA TYR A 66 -6.67 14.57 7.80
C TYR A 66 -7.53 15.32 6.77
N GLU A 67 -8.85 15.23 6.92
CA GLU A 67 -9.86 15.86 6.04
C GLU A 67 -9.74 15.49 4.54
N MET A 68 -9.17 14.32 4.22
CA MET A 68 -9.03 13.84 2.84
C MET A 68 -9.54 12.40 2.67
N LEU A 69 -10.09 12.09 1.49
CA LEU A 69 -10.54 10.73 1.11
C LEU A 69 -9.38 9.86 0.57
N MET A 70 -8.24 9.90 1.26
CA MET A 70 -7.06 9.12 0.91
C MET A 70 -6.39 8.55 2.15
N THR A 71 -5.77 7.39 2.02
CA THR A 71 -5.03 6.78 3.12
C THR A 71 -3.76 7.58 3.43
N GLN A 72 -3.24 7.40 4.64
CA GLN A 72 -1.91 7.83 5.04
C GLN A 72 -1.24 6.67 5.78
N VAL A 73 -0.48 5.87 5.05
CA VAL A 73 0.17 4.68 5.59
C VAL A 73 1.66 4.93 5.77
N THR A 74 2.16 4.66 6.97
CA THR A 74 3.61 4.68 7.26
C THR A 74 4.11 3.31 7.65
N ALA A 75 5.32 2.98 7.19
CA ALA A 75 6.03 1.75 7.54
C ALA A 75 7.54 2.02 7.64
N SER A 76 8.24 1.33 8.51
CA SER A 76 9.70 1.39 8.66
C SER A 76 10.28 0.01 8.98
N LYS A 77 11.42 -0.31 8.40
CA LYS A 77 12.10 -1.59 8.65
C LYS A 77 13.53 -1.35 9.10
N ASP A 78 13.76 -1.45 10.41
CA ASP A 78 15.08 -1.15 10.99
C ASP A 78 16.21 -1.97 10.37
N PRO A 79 16.08 -3.30 10.14
CA PRO A 79 17.14 -4.08 9.50
C PRO A 79 17.47 -3.68 8.05
N LEU A 80 16.55 -2.98 7.38
CA LEU A 80 16.76 -2.43 6.04
C LEU A 80 17.08 -0.93 6.07
N GLU A 81 16.88 -0.25 7.20
CA GLU A 81 17.05 1.19 7.42
C GLU A 81 16.30 2.03 6.36
N VAL A 82 15.06 1.64 6.04
CA VAL A 82 14.18 2.35 5.11
C VAL A 82 12.83 2.63 5.73
N SER A 83 12.17 3.67 5.24
CA SER A 83 10.77 3.96 5.55
C SER A 83 9.94 4.17 4.28
N LEU A 84 8.68 3.79 4.35
CA LEU A 84 7.65 4.04 3.35
C LEU A 84 6.62 5.02 3.90
N HIS A 85 6.21 5.95 3.04
CA HIS A 85 5.00 6.73 3.21
C HIS A 85 4.12 6.55 1.97
N CYS A 86 2.96 5.96 2.16
CA CYS A 86 2.04 5.65 1.06
C CYS A 86 0.73 6.39 1.22
N HIS A 87 0.17 6.78 0.08
CA HIS A 87 -1.20 7.25 -0.01
C HIS A 87 -1.92 6.48 -1.10
N ASP A 88 -3.13 6.04 -0.77
CA ASP A 88 -4.05 5.34 -1.63
C ASP A 88 -5.30 6.16 -1.78
N MET A 89 -5.78 6.28 -3.01
CA MET A 89 -7.08 6.88 -3.28
C MET A 89 -7.73 6.25 -4.49
N VAL A 90 -9.04 6.36 -4.55
CA VAL A 90 -9.80 6.22 -5.79
C VAL A 90 -10.23 7.61 -6.20
N ASP A 91 -10.06 7.95 -7.48
CA ASP A 91 -10.52 9.24 -8.02
C ASP A 91 -12.05 9.37 -7.86
N TYR A 92 -12.52 10.56 -7.50
CA TYR A 92 -13.93 10.77 -7.19
C TYR A 92 -14.82 10.84 -8.44
N ARG A 93 -14.24 11.04 -9.63
CA ARG A 93 -14.96 11.13 -10.92
C ARG A 93 -14.70 9.90 -11.77
N GLU A 94 -13.44 9.49 -11.86
CA GLU A 94 -12.99 8.40 -12.70
C GLU A 94 -12.80 7.13 -11.88
N ASN A 95 -13.03 5.97 -12.47
CA ASN A 95 -12.83 4.67 -11.81
C ASN A 95 -11.36 4.26 -11.82
N ILE A 96 -10.52 5.10 -11.21
CA ILE A 96 -9.06 4.97 -11.20
C ILE A 96 -8.57 4.86 -9.76
N TYR A 97 -7.79 3.82 -9.48
CA TYR A 97 -7.04 3.67 -8.24
C TYR A 97 -5.63 4.25 -8.42
N ILE A 98 -5.22 5.10 -7.47
CA ILE A 98 -3.92 5.77 -7.47
C ILE A 98 -3.20 5.42 -6.16
N LYS A 99 -1.98 4.90 -6.26
CA LYS A 99 -1.07 4.68 -5.14
C LYS A 99 0.17 5.55 -5.31
N LYS A 100 0.38 6.50 -4.40
CA LYS A 100 1.63 7.26 -4.27
C LYS A 100 2.51 6.57 -3.24
N ILE A 101 3.76 6.29 -3.60
CA ILE A 101 4.72 5.62 -2.72
C ILE A 101 5.97 6.51 -2.61
N ILE A 102 6.28 6.92 -1.38
CA ILE A 102 7.53 7.62 -1.06
C ILE A 102 8.39 6.64 -0.27
N LEU A 103 9.48 6.18 -0.90
CA LEU A 103 10.48 5.34 -0.25
C LEU A 103 11.68 6.20 0.15
N LYS A 104 12.02 6.22 1.45
CA LYS A 104 13.13 6.99 1.99
C LYS A 104 14.24 6.08 2.50
N ASN A 105 15.47 6.46 2.17
CA ASN A 105 16.66 5.93 2.80
C ASN A 105 16.87 6.62 4.17
N LEU A 106 17.00 5.86 5.25
CA LEU A 106 17.21 6.42 6.60
C LEU A 106 18.68 6.53 6.99
N VAL A 107 19.62 6.02 6.18
CA VAL A 107 21.05 6.22 6.44
C VAL A 107 21.54 7.54 5.87
N ASN A 108 22.43 8.22 6.60
CA ASN A 108 23.09 9.45 6.15
C ASN A 108 24.30 9.15 5.24
N ARG A 109 24.09 8.32 4.23
CA ARG A 109 25.05 7.96 3.19
C ARG A 109 24.35 7.39 1.97
N ASP A 110 25.01 7.46 0.82
CA ASP A 110 24.56 6.73 -0.37
C ASP A 110 24.65 5.21 -0.13
N ARG A 111 23.66 4.49 -0.66
CA ARG A 111 23.66 3.03 -0.64
C ARG A 111 24.37 2.51 -1.88
N ALA A 112 25.15 1.44 -1.70
CA ALA A 112 25.83 0.74 -2.78
C ALA A 112 24.89 -0.09 -3.69
N GLY A 113 23.59 0.17 -3.69
CA GLY A 113 22.61 -0.58 -4.49
C GLY A 113 21.27 0.12 -4.61
N PRO A 114 20.44 -0.30 -5.58
CA PRO A 114 19.16 0.36 -5.86
C PRO A 114 18.17 0.16 -4.71
N LEU A 115 17.31 1.17 -4.56
CA LEU A 115 16.16 1.17 -3.66
C LEU A 115 14.92 0.95 -4.54
N VAL A 116 14.32 -0.24 -4.49
CA VAL A 116 13.24 -0.62 -5.42
C VAL A 116 11.98 -0.97 -4.65
N VAL A 117 10.86 -0.44 -5.11
CA VAL A 117 9.52 -0.85 -4.67
C VAL A 117 9.03 -1.97 -5.58
N VAL A 118 8.50 -3.03 -4.97
CA VAL A 118 7.94 -4.20 -5.67
C VAL A 118 6.47 -4.30 -5.33
N VAL A 119 5.61 -4.46 -6.33
CA VAL A 119 4.18 -4.73 -6.16
C VAL A 119 3.89 -6.07 -6.82
N SER A 120 3.24 -6.99 -6.09
CA SER A 120 2.78 -8.24 -6.69
C SER A 120 1.48 -8.00 -7.45
N PHE A 121 1.30 -8.65 -8.59
CA PHE A 121 0.06 -8.69 -9.37
C PHE A 121 -0.54 -10.10 -9.36
#